data_AF-D8TX22-F1
#
_entry.id   AF-D8TX22-F1
#
_cell.length_a   1.000
_cell.length_b   1.000
_cell.length_c   1.000
_cell.angle_alpha   90.00
_cell.angle_beta   90.00
_cell.angle_gamma   90.00
#
_symmetry.space_group_name_H-M   'P 1'
#
loop_
_entity.id
_entity.type
_entity.pdbx_description
1 polymer ?
#
loop_
_entity_poly.entity_id
_entity_poly.type
_entity_poly.pdbx_seq_one_letter_code
_entity_poly.pdbx_strand_id
1 'polypeptide(L)'
;MYMRNFKVFNFDRLSQHHNVVRLKDLVGSGKWDAKLDAVVYFEDKYLPQIKTAIALNVTDNGADYIKLKAFNCSKGELAAMVKKLEPYEHVGIITYEHVVKDAGHGMKLYKTGNACHDEFLQVTPALTKSKQIIQLAKDFREKRLGNQSYIAVHIRPYPDPCLYVWRHPEVEADEKMARNMCKNPGLSKVFVDQTVHAMKEKKKKKQKRINGLFVMSYPSIRTRITEMYRAVGLEPTFLEGDDLDAMMGYTSVSLLGLVEEEIAVEADVFIGTSYSSMTGFISQVRTAKYGTTLVQRRHVGVKIEVGIEVVVVAGALFSRHSVKSLINLHQDE
;
A
#
# COMPACT_ATOMS: atom_id res chain seq x y z
N MET A 1 11.05 3.15 -29.31
CA MET A 1 10.65 1.73 -29.46
C MET A 1 9.85 1.34 -28.21
N TYR A 2 8.53 1.48 -28.24
CA TYR A 2 7.67 1.31 -27.06
C TYR A 2 7.55 -0.18 -26.67
N MET A 3 7.88 -0.51 -25.42
CA MET A 3 7.85 -1.88 -24.92
C MET A 3 6.42 -2.43 -24.84
N ARG A 4 5.98 -3.16 -25.87
CA ARG A 4 4.70 -3.91 -25.89
C ARG A 4 4.59 -5.02 -24.81
N ASN A 5 5.58 -5.17 -23.93
CA ASN A 5 5.68 -6.26 -22.95
C ASN A 5 6.17 -5.78 -21.56
N PHE A 6 5.79 -4.58 -21.13
CA PHE A 6 6.06 -4.15 -19.75
C PHE A 6 5.20 -4.96 -18.76
N LYS A 7 5.84 -5.63 -17.80
CA LYS A 7 5.15 -6.39 -16.75
C LYS A 7 5.29 -5.64 -15.43
N VAL A 8 4.21 -5.53 -14.66
CA VAL A 8 4.25 -4.93 -13.32
C VAL A 8 4.71 -5.94 -12.27
N PHE A 9 4.15 -7.15 -12.31
CA PHE A 9 4.44 -8.21 -11.34
C PHE A 9 5.11 -9.42 -11.98
N ASN A 10 5.83 -10.18 -11.15
CA ASN A 10 6.36 -11.49 -11.50
C ASN A 10 5.32 -12.57 -11.23
N PHE A 11 4.67 -13.02 -12.30
CA PHE A 11 3.61 -14.03 -12.24
C PHE A 11 4.11 -15.41 -11.78
N ASP A 12 5.38 -15.76 -12.04
CA ASP A 12 5.92 -17.09 -11.74
C ASP A 12 5.94 -17.37 -10.22
N ARG A 13 6.12 -16.32 -9.41
CA ARG A 13 6.05 -16.44 -7.94
C ARG A 13 4.62 -16.52 -7.44
N LEU A 14 3.72 -15.75 -8.04
CA LEU A 14 2.30 -15.81 -7.70
C LEU A 14 1.73 -17.20 -8.00
N SER A 15 2.17 -17.84 -9.09
CA SER A 15 1.77 -19.20 -9.46
C SER A 15 2.20 -20.29 -8.47
N GLN A 16 3.11 -19.99 -7.54
CA GLN A 16 3.50 -20.94 -6.48
C GLN A 16 2.46 -21.03 -5.37
N HIS A 17 1.63 -19.99 -5.20
CA HIS A 17 0.58 -19.96 -4.18
C HIS A 17 -0.79 -20.37 -4.74
N HIS A 18 -1.10 -19.93 -5.96
CA HIS A 18 -2.38 -20.19 -6.62
C HIS A 18 -2.16 -20.49 -8.09
N ASN A 19 -3.01 -21.30 -8.71
CA ASN A 19 -2.99 -21.48 -10.17
C ASN A 19 -3.44 -20.18 -10.84
N VAL A 20 -2.47 -19.38 -11.31
CA VAL A 20 -2.73 -18.10 -11.97
C VAL A 20 -2.32 -18.18 -13.44
N VAL A 21 -3.23 -17.78 -14.32
CA VAL A 21 -3.00 -17.66 -15.77
C VAL A 21 -3.14 -16.19 -16.15
N ARG A 22 -2.29 -15.72 -17.07
CA ARG A 22 -2.42 -14.36 -17.60
C ARG A 22 -3.62 -14.31 -18.54
N LEU A 23 -4.44 -13.26 -18.42
CA LEU A 23 -5.62 -13.09 -19.26
C LEU A 23 -5.32 -13.25 -20.76
N LYS A 24 -4.26 -12.61 -21.26
CA LYS A 24 -3.85 -12.70 -22.67
C LYS A 24 -3.50 -14.13 -23.10
N ASP A 25 -2.96 -14.95 -22.21
CA ASP A 25 -2.58 -16.33 -22.52
C ASP A 25 -3.84 -17.20 -22.54
N LEU A 26 -4.77 -16.97 -21.61
CA LEU A 26 -6.04 -17.69 -21.56
C LEU A 26 -6.87 -17.42 -22.83
N VAL A 27 -7.06 -16.14 -23.18
CA VAL A 27 -7.76 -15.74 -24.42
C VAL A 27 -7.01 -16.22 -25.66
N GLY A 28 -5.68 -16.11 -25.68
CA GLY A 28 -4.86 -16.54 -26.81
C GLY A 28 -4.71 -18.06 -26.96
N SER A 29 -5.11 -18.85 -25.96
CA SER A 29 -4.99 -20.31 -25.98
C SER A 29 -6.01 -20.99 -26.89
N GLY A 30 -7.10 -20.29 -27.24
CA GLY A 30 -8.24 -20.87 -27.95
C GLY A 30 -9.09 -21.83 -27.09
N LYS A 31 -8.74 -22.05 -25.81
CA LYS A 31 -9.51 -22.90 -24.89
C LYS A 31 -10.67 -22.18 -24.22
N TRP A 32 -10.65 -20.85 -24.24
CA TRP A 32 -11.70 -20.00 -23.71
C TRP A 32 -12.08 -18.99 -24.78
N ASP A 33 -13.38 -18.84 -25.03
CA ASP A 33 -13.97 -17.91 -25.99
C ASP A 33 -14.09 -16.48 -25.45
N ALA A 34 -13.43 -16.20 -24.31
CA ALA A 34 -13.48 -14.93 -23.60
C ALA A 34 -14.89 -14.56 -23.13
N LYS A 35 -15.74 -15.55 -22.84
CA LYS A 35 -17.09 -15.38 -22.31
C LYS A 35 -17.18 -15.76 -20.84
N LEU A 36 -17.80 -14.91 -20.03
CA LEU A 36 -18.11 -15.20 -18.63
C LEU A 36 -19.41 -16.00 -18.51
N ASP A 37 -19.44 -16.98 -17.61
CA ASP A 37 -20.65 -17.73 -17.26
C ASP A 37 -21.46 -17.01 -16.17
N ALA A 38 -20.78 -16.29 -15.29
CA ALA A 38 -21.40 -15.48 -14.25
C ALA A 38 -20.64 -14.20 -13.93
N VAL A 39 -21.37 -13.20 -13.47
CA VAL A 39 -20.86 -11.94 -12.94
C VAL A 39 -21.35 -11.77 -11.49
N VAL A 40 -20.40 -11.73 -10.57
CA VAL A 40 -20.64 -11.54 -9.15
C VAL A 40 -20.51 -10.07 -8.78
N TYR A 41 -21.48 -9.55 -8.04
CA TYR A 41 -21.43 -8.22 -7.46
C TYR A 41 -21.94 -8.23 -6.00
N PHE A 42 -21.46 -7.25 -5.24
CA PHE A 42 -21.75 -7.13 -3.80
C PHE A 42 -22.62 -5.89 -3.54
N GLU A 43 -23.65 -6.07 -2.71
CA GLU A 43 -24.61 -5.02 -2.29
C GLU A 43 -25.52 -4.44 -3.40
N ASP A 44 -26.31 -3.40 -3.07
CA ASP A 44 -27.35 -2.81 -3.94
C ASP A 44 -26.80 -1.85 -5.01
N LYS A 45 -25.51 -1.52 -4.96
CA LYS A 45 -24.89 -0.67 -5.98
C LYS A 45 -24.52 -1.50 -7.21
N TYR A 46 -25.52 -1.78 -8.04
CA TYR A 46 -25.26 -2.16 -9.43
C TYR A 46 -24.63 -0.97 -10.14
N LEU A 47 -23.36 -1.07 -10.48
CA LEU A 47 -22.68 -0.08 -11.30
C LEU A 47 -22.63 -0.61 -12.75
N PRO A 48 -22.88 0.23 -13.77
CA PRO A 48 -22.72 -0.10 -15.20
C PRO A 48 -21.27 -0.46 -15.63
N GLN A 49 -20.40 -0.85 -14.70
CA GLN A 49 -18.93 -0.94 -14.83
C GLN A 49 -18.41 -2.19 -15.55
N ILE A 50 -19.30 -2.96 -16.19
CA ILE A 50 -18.94 -3.98 -17.17
C ILE A 50 -18.22 -3.39 -18.40
N LYS A 51 -18.17 -2.06 -18.53
CA LYS A 51 -17.21 -1.37 -19.41
C LYS A 51 -15.76 -1.88 -19.27
N THR A 52 -15.39 -2.43 -18.11
CA THR A 52 -14.05 -2.98 -17.86
C THR A 52 -13.84 -4.37 -18.49
N ALA A 53 -14.86 -5.23 -18.54
CA ALA A 53 -14.76 -6.53 -19.23
C ALA A 53 -14.55 -6.32 -20.74
N ILE A 54 -15.31 -5.39 -21.32
CA ILE A 54 -15.17 -4.96 -22.72
C ILE A 54 -13.75 -4.44 -22.99
N ALA A 55 -13.19 -3.62 -22.09
CA ALA A 55 -11.82 -3.12 -22.21
C ALA A 55 -10.75 -4.23 -22.12
N LEU A 56 -11.10 -5.40 -21.60
CA LEU A 56 -10.26 -6.58 -21.48
C LEU A 56 -10.48 -7.61 -22.60
N ASN A 57 -11.30 -7.28 -23.62
CA ASN A 57 -11.76 -8.20 -24.66
C ASN A 57 -12.48 -9.44 -24.11
N VAL A 58 -13.21 -9.27 -23.00
CA VAL A 58 -14.04 -10.29 -22.36
C VAL A 58 -15.49 -9.85 -22.44
N THR A 59 -16.40 -10.77 -22.76
CA THR A 59 -17.84 -10.52 -22.81
C THR A 59 -18.59 -11.25 -21.70
N ASP A 60 -19.64 -10.64 -21.20
CA ASP A 60 -20.60 -11.20 -20.24
C ASP A 60 -21.98 -11.46 -20.86
N ASN A 61 -22.06 -11.48 -22.19
CA ASN A 61 -23.31 -11.72 -22.91
C ASN A 61 -23.89 -13.09 -22.54
N GLY A 62 -25.04 -13.11 -21.86
CA GLY A 62 -25.67 -14.34 -21.40
C GLY A 62 -25.08 -14.93 -20.12
N ALA A 63 -24.26 -14.17 -19.39
CA ALA A 63 -23.79 -14.53 -18.06
C ALA A 63 -24.91 -14.37 -16.99
N ASP A 64 -24.87 -15.22 -15.96
CA ASP A 64 -25.72 -15.09 -14.79
C ASP A 64 -25.23 -13.98 -13.86
N TYR A 65 -26.14 -13.10 -13.42
CA TYR A 65 -25.79 -12.01 -12.51
C TYR A 65 -26.08 -12.39 -11.07
N ILE A 66 -25.01 -12.66 -10.31
CA ILE A 66 -25.10 -13.20 -8.96
C ILE A 66 -24.83 -12.11 -7.94
N LYS A 67 -25.88 -11.71 -7.24
CA LYS A 67 -25.75 -10.83 -6.08
C LYS A 67 -25.29 -11.61 -4.85
N LEU A 68 -24.26 -11.09 -4.19
CA LEU A 68 -23.79 -11.56 -2.88
C LEU A 68 -23.85 -10.42 -1.85
N LYS A 69 -23.93 -10.80 -0.57
CA LYS A 69 -23.78 -9.85 0.54
C LYS A 69 -22.29 -9.60 0.77
N ALA A 70 -21.94 -8.37 1.15
CA ALA A 70 -20.62 -8.12 1.74
C ALA A 70 -20.42 -9.06 2.94
N PHE A 71 -19.23 -9.64 3.04
CA PHE A 71 -18.93 -10.72 3.99
C PHE A 71 -17.82 -10.30 4.97
N ASN A 72 -17.74 -10.97 6.12
CA ASN A 72 -16.79 -10.63 7.18
C ASN A 72 -15.49 -11.42 7.06
N CYS A 73 -15.27 -12.09 5.93
CA CYS A 73 -14.14 -12.97 5.71
C CYS A 73 -14.03 -14.10 6.75
N SER A 74 -15.17 -14.54 7.28
CA SER A 74 -15.23 -15.80 8.04
C SER A 74 -15.07 -16.98 7.09
N LYS A 75 -14.43 -18.07 7.56
CA LYS A 75 -14.24 -19.30 6.76
C LYS A 75 -15.57 -19.86 6.23
N GLY A 76 -16.63 -19.78 7.04
CA GLY A 76 -17.97 -20.26 6.68
C GLY A 76 -18.62 -19.45 5.56
N GLU A 77 -18.57 -18.11 5.64
CA GLU A 77 -19.13 -17.25 4.58
C GLU A 77 -18.37 -17.41 3.26
N LEU A 78 -17.04 -17.52 3.31
CA LEU A 78 -16.22 -17.76 2.11
C LEU A 78 -16.56 -19.12 1.47
N ALA A 79 -16.66 -20.18 2.27
CA ALA A 79 -17.02 -21.51 1.77
C ALA A 79 -18.43 -21.53 1.15
N ALA A 80 -19.39 -20.83 1.76
CA ALA A 80 -20.75 -20.71 1.21
C ALA A 80 -20.76 -19.94 -0.12
N MET A 81 -19.93 -18.91 -0.26
CA MET A 81 -19.74 -18.19 -1.51
C MET A 81 -19.14 -19.10 -2.59
N VAL A 82 -18.05 -19.82 -2.29
CA VAL A 82 -17.41 -20.74 -3.23
C VAL A 82 -18.38 -21.81 -3.71
N LYS A 83 -19.14 -22.44 -2.80
CA LYS A 83 -20.16 -23.44 -3.15
C LYS A 83 -21.24 -22.89 -4.08
N LYS A 84 -21.61 -21.61 -3.95
CA LYS A 84 -22.60 -20.98 -4.82
C LYS A 84 -22.05 -20.71 -6.23
N LEU A 85 -20.73 -20.56 -6.37
CA LEU A 85 -20.05 -20.28 -7.63
C LEU A 85 -19.54 -21.54 -8.35
N GLU A 86 -19.50 -22.67 -7.65
CA GLU A 86 -19.06 -23.98 -8.14
C GLU A 86 -19.69 -24.45 -9.47
N PRO A 87 -20.96 -24.11 -9.81
CA PRO A 87 -21.55 -24.46 -11.11
C PRO A 87 -21.01 -23.70 -12.32
N TYR A 88 -20.23 -22.63 -12.12
CA TYR A 88 -19.78 -21.73 -13.18
C TYR A 88 -18.27 -21.91 -13.43
N GLU A 89 -17.85 -21.99 -14.69
CA GLU A 89 -16.44 -22.22 -15.04
C GLU A 89 -15.65 -20.89 -15.05
N HIS A 90 -16.23 -19.85 -15.65
CA HIS A 90 -15.62 -18.53 -15.79
C HIS A 90 -16.46 -17.47 -15.07
N VAL A 91 -16.01 -17.07 -13.88
CA VAL A 91 -16.71 -16.08 -13.04
C VAL A 91 -15.97 -14.74 -13.03
N GLY A 92 -16.65 -13.67 -13.43
CA GLY A 92 -16.18 -12.30 -13.23
C GLY A 92 -16.63 -11.78 -11.87
N ILE A 93 -15.70 -11.27 -11.05
CA ILE A 93 -16.02 -10.72 -9.73
C ILE A 93 -15.78 -9.21 -9.73
N ILE A 94 -16.83 -8.43 -9.46
CA ILE A 94 -16.74 -6.98 -9.35
C ILE A 94 -16.46 -6.61 -7.89
N THR A 95 -15.28 -6.05 -7.62
CA THR A 95 -14.83 -5.69 -6.27
C THR A 95 -14.84 -4.19 -6.01
N TYR A 96 -15.27 -3.79 -4.81
CA TYR A 96 -15.26 -2.42 -4.28
C TYR A 96 -14.63 -2.36 -2.89
N GLU A 97 -14.38 -1.16 -2.36
CA GLU A 97 -13.80 -0.93 -1.02
C GLU A 97 -14.58 -1.58 0.14
N HIS A 98 -15.82 -2.04 -0.08
CA HIS A 98 -16.70 -2.59 0.96
C HIS A 98 -17.13 -4.06 0.74
N VAL A 99 -16.48 -4.79 -0.16
CA VAL A 99 -16.74 -6.24 -0.34
C VAL A 99 -16.54 -6.99 0.98
N VAL A 100 -15.56 -6.55 1.76
CA VAL A 100 -15.27 -7.04 3.11
C VAL A 100 -15.66 -5.96 4.11
N LYS A 101 -16.65 -6.23 4.96
CA LYS A 101 -17.24 -5.21 5.86
C LYS A 101 -16.22 -4.62 6.84
N ASP A 102 -15.24 -5.42 7.24
CA ASP A 102 -14.18 -5.04 8.19
C ASP A 102 -12.80 -4.90 7.53
N ALA A 103 -12.72 -4.74 6.21
CA ALA A 103 -11.48 -4.28 5.55
C ALA A 103 -11.26 -2.80 5.85
N GLY A 104 -11.21 -2.44 7.13
CA GLY A 104 -10.96 -1.10 7.60
C GLY A 104 -9.60 -0.61 7.13
N HIS A 105 -9.49 0.70 6.93
CA HIS A 105 -8.23 1.35 6.64
C HIS A 105 -7.23 1.11 7.77
N GLY A 106 -6.10 0.47 7.48
CA GLY A 106 -5.04 0.22 8.43
C GLY A 106 -4.48 -1.20 8.33
N MET A 107 -3.17 -1.30 8.42
CA MET A 107 -2.46 -2.56 8.26
C MET A 107 -2.41 -3.36 9.57
N LYS A 108 -2.87 -4.61 9.53
CA LYS A 108 -2.48 -5.63 10.51
C LYS A 108 -1.43 -6.52 9.83
N LEU A 109 -0.35 -6.84 10.55
CA LEU A 109 0.79 -7.63 10.03
C LEU A 109 0.94 -8.97 10.72
N TYR A 110 -0.10 -9.42 11.39
CA TYR A 110 -0.12 -10.63 12.19
C TYR A 110 -1.39 -11.42 11.89
N LYS A 111 -1.34 -12.74 12.03
CA LYS A 111 -2.52 -13.58 11.84
C LYS A 111 -3.63 -13.15 12.79
N THR A 112 -4.82 -12.98 12.24
CA THR A 112 -6.01 -12.53 12.97
C THR A 112 -7.05 -13.62 13.13
N GLY A 113 -6.90 -14.75 12.42
CA GLY A 113 -7.94 -15.77 12.31
C GLY A 113 -9.04 -15.43 11.28
N ASN A 114 -8.99 -14.24 10.68
CA ASN A 114 -9.85 -13.84 9.57
C ASN A 114 -9.28 -14.39 8.26
N ALA A 115 -10.10 -15.13 7.51
CA ALA A 115 -9.61 -15.90 6.35
C ALA A 115 -8.99 -15.02 5.27
N CYS A 116 -9.62 -13.90 4.92
CA CYS A 116 -9.10 -13.01 3.87
C CYS A 116 -7.83 -12.29 4.31
N HIS A 117 -7.77 -11.82 5.56
CA HIS A 117 -6.60 -11.13 6.05
C HIS A 117 -5.40 -12.09 6.17
N ASP A 118 -5.63 -13.28 6.70
CA ASP A 118 -4.58 -14.29 6.85
C ASP A 118 -4.11 -14.82 5.49
N GLU A 119 -4.99 -14.89 4.49
CA GLU A 119 -4.65 -15.17 3.09
C GLU A 119 -3.83 -14.04 2.47
N PHE A 120 -4.25 -12.79 2.67
CA PHE A 120 -3.53 -11.61 2.20
C PHE A 120 -2.09 -11.57 2.74
N LEU A 121 -1.88 -11.91 4.03
CA LEU A 121 -0.54 -12.02 4.61
C LEU A 121 0.31 -13.13 3.99
N GLN A 122 -0.30 -14.20 3.49
CA GLN A 122 0.40 -15.32 2.84
C GLN A 122 0.74 -15.03 1.37
N VAL A 123 -0.19 -14.40 0.64
CA VAL A 123 -0.05 -14.17 -0.81
C VAL A 123 0.79 -12.93 -1.11
N THR A 124 0.67 -11.87 -0.31
CA THR A 124 1.36 -10.60 -0.61
C THR A 124 2.89 -10.73 -0.73
N PRO A 125 3.59 -11.54 0.09
CA PRO A 125 5.00 -11.84 -0.13
C PRO A 125 5.35 -12.41 -1.52
N ALA A 126 4.42 -13.11 -2.16
CA ALA A 126 4.60 -13.64 -3.51
C ALA A 126 4.22 -12.66 -4.64
N LEU A 127 3.49 -11.58 -4.32
CA LEU A 127 3.24 -10.46 -5.22
C LEU A 127 4.50 -9.60 -5.40
N THR A 128 5.53 -10.21 -5.97
CA THR A 128 6.79 -9.52 -6.26
C THR A 128 6.69 -8.71 -7.55
N LYS A 129 7.27 -7.52 -7.54
CA LYS A 129 7.40 -6.67 -8.73
C LYS A 129 8.27 -7.35 -9.78
N SER A 130 8.06 -6.96 -11.05
CA SER A 130 8.85 -7.48 -12.16
C SER A 130 10.30 -7.03 -12.07
N LYS A 131 11.20 -7.76 -12.75
CA LYS A 131 12.61 -7.37 -12.86
C LYS A 131 12.78 -5.96 -13.44
N GLN A 132 11.87 -5.51 -14.31
CA GLN A 132 11.89 -4.18 -14.90
C GLN A 132 11.65 -3.09 -13.85
N ILE A 133 10.60 -3.23 -13.02
CA ILE A 133 10.32 -2.28 -11.93
C ILE A 133 11.47 -2.25 -10.92
N ILE A 134 12.00 -3.42 -10.56
CA ILE A 134 13.14 -3.54 -9.65
C ILE A 134 14.37 -2.83 -10.23
N GLN A 135 14.64 -2.99 -11.53
CA GLN A 135 15.74 -2.33 -12.19
C GLN A 135 15.56 -0.81 -12.24
N LEU A 136 14.36 -0.31 -12.56
CA LEU A 136 14.06 1.13 -12.53
C LEU A 136 14.32 1.75 -11.16
N ALA A 137 13.85 1.08 -10.10
CA ALA A 137 14.09 1.52 -8.74
C ALA A 137 15.59 1.50 -8.40
N LYS A 138 16.32 0.47 -8.82
CA LYS A 138 17.77 0.38 -8.64
C LYS A 138 18.50 1.53 -9.36
N ASP A 139 18.24 1.73 -10.65
CA ASP A 139 18.88 2.77 -11.47
C ASP A 139 18.64 4.16 -10.89
N PHE A 140 17.41 4.43 -10.44
CA PHE A 140 17.08 5.68 -9.75
C PHE A 140 17.92 5.86 -8.48
N ARG A 141 17.99 4.84 -7.61
CA ARG A 141 18.77 4.92 -6.37
C ARG A 141 20.25 5.14 -6.64
N GLU A 142 20.82 4.45 -7.62
CA GLU A 142 22.21 4.60 -8.03
C GLU A 142 22.48 6.03 -8.49
N LYS A 143 21.61 6.55 -9.37
CA LYS A 143 21.76 7.88 -9.98
C LYS A 143 21.49 9.04 -9.02
N ARG A 144 20.44 8.95 -8.21
CA ARG A 144 19.89 10.08 -7.45
C ARG A 144 20.22 10.02 -5.97
N LEU A 145 20.36 8.82 -5.41
CA LEU A 145 20.72 8.62 -4.01
C LEU A 145 22.18 8.16 -3.83
N GLY A 146 22.90 7.81 -4.91
CA GLY A 146 24.32 7.51 -4.87
C GLY A 146 24.69 6.23 -4.10
N ASN A 147 23.81 5.22 -4.06
CA ASN A 147 24.01 3.96 -3.31
C ASN A 147 24.32 4.11 -1.81
N GLN A 148 24.08 5.29 -1.24
CA GLN A 148 24.25 5.53 0.18
C GLN A 148 23.07 4.97 0.98
N SER A 149 23.24 4.83 2.30
CA SER A 149 22.10 4.51 3.16
C SER A 149 21.13 5.68 3.25
N TYR A 150 19.83 5.40 3.19
CA TYR A 150 18.77 6.40 3.11
C TYR A 150 17.54 6.00 3.94
N ILE A 151 16.79 7.02 4.36
CA ILE A 151 15.42 6.86 4.86
C ILE A 151 14.46 7.03 3.69
N ALA A 152 13.49 6.14 3.56
CA ALA A 152 12.31 6.36 2.73
C ALA A 152 11.12 6.78 3.59
N VAL A 153 10.43 7.84 3.17
CA VAL A 153 9.23 8.34 3.84
C VAL A 153 8.05 8.30 2.87
N HIS A 154 6.94 7.68 3.26
CA HIS A 154 5.70 7.74 2.51
C HIS A 154 4.68 8.65 3.20
N ILE A 155 4.44 9.81 2.58
CA ILE A 155 3.52 10.84 3.07
C ILE A 155 2.22 10.79 2.26
N ARG A 156 1.20 10.20 2.88
CA ARG A 156 -0.19 10.23 2.39
C ARG A 156 -1.05 11.04 3.35
N PRO A 157 -1.48 12.27 2.99
CA PRO A 157 -2.53 12.98 3.72
C PRO A 157 -3.78 12.11 3.80
N TYR A 158 -4.47 12.05 4.93
CA TYR A 158 -5.63 11.17 5.11
C TYR A 158 -6.72 11.81 6.00
N PRO A 159 -8.01 11.67 5.65
CA PRO A 159 -8.59 11.08 4.43
C PRO A 159 -8.36 11.94 3.18
N ASP A 160 -8.91 11.58 2.03
CA ASP A 160 -8.70 12.31 0.75
C ASP A 160 -8.97 13.81 0.81
N PRO A 161 -10.01 14.30 1.53
CA PRO A 161 -10.17 15.73 1.77
C PRO A 161 -8.93 16.40 2.40
N CYS A 162 -8.15 15.69 3.21
CA CYS A 162 -6.90 16.21 3.78
C CYS A 162 -5.86 16.58 2.72
N LEU A 163 -5.89 15.97 1.52
CA LEU A 163 -5.00 16.35 0.44
C LEU A 163 -5.22 17.81 0.02
N TYR A 164 -6.44 18.32 0.13
CA TYR A 164 -6.75 19.73 -0.09
C TYR A 164 -5.99 20.62 0.92
N VAL A 165 -6.09 20.31 2.21
CA VAL A 165 -5.35 21.03 3.28
C VAL A 165 -3.84 21.01 3.02
N TRP A 166 -3.30 19.91 2.46
CA TRP A 166 -1.89 19.80 2.12
C TRP A 166 -1.46 20.59 0.87
N ARG A 167 -2.39 20.85 -0.05
CA ARG A 167 -2.15 21.73 -1.21
C ARG A 167 -2.27 23.21 -0.87
N HIS A 168 -3.01 23.51 0.21
CA HIS A 168 -3.40 24.86 0.61
C HIS A 168 -2.85 25.17 2.01
N PRO A 169 -1.58 25.60 2.16
CA PRO A 169 -0.97 25.88 3.48
C PRO A 169 -1.76 26.91 4.30
N GLU A 170 -2.44 27.84 3.65
CA GLU A 170 -3.37 28.79 4.28
C GLU A 170 -4.55 28.11 5.00
N VAL A 171 -4.97 26.93 4.52
CA VAL A 171 -6.02 26.11 5.15
C VAL A 171 -5.48 25.28 6.31
N GLU A 172 -4.19 24.91 6.31
CA GLU A 172 -3.56 24.28 7.48
C GLU A 172 -3.46 25.25 8.66
N ALA A 173 -3.20 26.54 8.37
CA ALA A 173 -3.19 27.60 9.38
C ALA A 173 -4.57 27.77 10.07
N ASP A 174 -5.66 27.42 9.39
CA ASP A 174 -6.96 27.21 10.02
C ASP A 174 -7.01 25.82 10.67
N GLU A 175 -6.52 25.75 11.91
CA GLU A 175 -6.47 24.49 12.67
C GLU A 175 -7.84 23.81 12.82
N LYS A 176 -8.95 24.56 12.78
CA LYS A 176 -10.30 23.98 12.90
C LYS A 176 -10.67 23.29 11.59
N MET A 177 -10.44 23.94 10.45
CA MET A 177 -10.69 23.36 9.14
C MET A 177 -9.77 22.16 8.88
N ALA A 178 -8.49 22.27 9.22
CA ALA A 178 -7.53 21.16 9.13
C ALA A 178 -7.94 19.96 9.99
N ARG A 179 -8.37 20.17 11.24
CA ARG A 179 -8.89 19.09 12.11
C ARG A 179 -10.15 18.42 11.57
N ASN A 180 -11.02 19.17 10.88
CA ASN A 180 -12.24 18.63 10.31
C ASN A 180 -11.97 17.79 9.05
N MET A 181 -10.98 18.16 8.25
CA MET A 181 -10.68 17.52 6.96
C MET A 181 -9.61 16.42 7.08
N CYS A 182 -8.71 16.52 8.06
CA CYS A 182 -7.62 15.60 8.31
C CYS A 182 -7.84 14.81 9.59
N LYS A 183 -7.74 13.48 9.51
CA LYS A 183 -7.70 12.63 10.71
C LYS A 183 -6.40 12.77 11.50
N ASN A 184 -5.34 13.28 10.86
CA ASN A 184 -4.08 13.62 11.52
C ASN A 184 -3.58 14.99 11.03
N PRO A 185 -4.04 16.10 11.63
CA PRO A 185 -3.63 17.44 11.22
C PRO A 185 -2.14 17.71 11.54
N GLY A 186 -1.56 17.03 12.54
CA GLY A 186 -0.13 17.16 12.89
C GLY A 186 0.81 16.26 12.07
N LEU A 187 0.31 15.60 11.02
CA LEU A 187 1.07 14.61 10.26
C LEU A 187 2.37 15.18 9.67
N SER A 188 2.36 16.45 9.25
CA SER A 188 3.51 17.17 8.72
C SER A 188 4.69 17.19 9.71
N LYS A 189 4.44 17.68 10.93
CA LYS A 189 5.43 17.73 12.02
C LYS A 189 5.92 16.33 12.40
N VAL A 190 5.02 15.36 12.50
CA VAL A 190 5.39 14.01 12.93
C VAL A 190 6.34 13.34 11.93
N PHE A 191 6.15 13.51 10.62
CA PHE A 191 7.08 12.92 9.64
C PHE A 191 8.48 13.50 9.74
N VAL A 192 8.60 14.83 9.83
CA VAL A 192 9.90 15.49 9.95
C VAL A 192 10.59 15.06 11.26
N ASP A 193 9.88 15.11 12.38
CA ASP A 193 10.41 14.73 13.70
C ASP A 193 10.86 13.26 13.75
N GLN A 194 10.05 12.33 13.21
CA GLN A 194 10.42 10.91 13.16
C GLN A 194 11.62 10.65 12.23
N THR A 195 11.72 11.38 11.11
CA THR A 195 12.86 11.26 10.19
C THR A 195 14.15 11.70 10.87
N VAL A 196 14.13 12.89 11.48
CA VAL A 196 15.28 13.44 12.23
C VAL A 196 15.66 12.52 13.39
N HIS A 197 14.67 12.02 14.12
CA HIS A 197 14.89 11.08 15.22
C HIS A 197 15.57 9.80 14.72
N ALA A 198 15.07 9.17 13.67
CA ALA A 198 15.65 7.94 13.10
C ALA A 198 17.12 8.15 12.67
N MET A 199 17.42 9.25 11.97
CA MET A 199 18.80 9.60 11.59
C MET A 199 19.72 9.76 12.83
N LYS A 200 19.23 10.43 13.88
CA LYS A 200 19.98 10.62 15.13
C LYS A 200 20.21 9.30 15.86
N GLU A 201 19.21 8.42 15.96
CA GLU A 201 19.33 7.13 16.64
C GLU A 201 20.34 6.21 15.94
N LYS A 202 20.35 6.17 14.60
CA LYS A 202 21.35 5.42 13.83
C LYS A 202 22.77 5.92 14.11
N LYS A 203 22.96 7.24 14.18
CA LYS A 203 24.23 7.86 14.56
C LYS A 203 24.65 7.48 15.99
N LYS A 204 23.75 7.57 16.98
CA LYS A 204 24.04 7.22 18.38
C LYS A 204 24.45 5.76 18.55
N LYS A 205 23.77 4.85 17.86
CA LYS A 205 24.07 3.41 17.89
C LYS A 205 25.34 3.03 17.11
N LYS A 206 26.12 4.01 16.63
CA LYS A 206 27.30 3.82 15.75
C LYS A 206 27.00 2.93 14.53
N GLN A 207 25.74 2.93 14.07
CA GLN A 207 25.33 2.21 12.87
C GLN A 207 25.73 3.02 11.63
N LYS A 208 25.60 2.40 10.45
CA LYS A 208 25.87 3.07 9.17
C LYS A 208 25.11 4.40 9.11
N ARG A 209 25.85 5.49 8.86
CA ARG A 209 25.28 6.84 8.79
C ARG A 209 24.30 6.92 7.62
N ILE A 210 23.10 7.41 7.90
CA ILE A 210 22.10 7.69 6.88
C ILE A 210 22.31 9.10 6.34
N ASN A 211 22.49 9.22 5.03
CA ASN A 211 22.78 10.48 4.35
C ASN A 211 21.75 10.83 3.27
N GLY A 212 20.94 9.87 2.83
CA GLY A 212 19.85 10.10 1.87
C GLY A 212 18.48 10.21 2.52
N LEU A 213 17.59 10.97 1.88
CA LEU A 213 16.17 11.04 2.18
C LEU A 213 15.40 10.89 0.87
N PHE A 214 14.62 9.82 0.75
CA PHE A 214 13.68 9.61 -0.33
C PHE A 214 12.25 9.83 0.17
N VAL A 215 11.42 10.54 -0.59
CA VAL A 215 10.03 10.78 -0.20
C VAL A 215 9.06 10.36 -1.30
N MET A 216 8.14 9.47 -0.94
CA MET A 216 6.98 9.08 -1.75
C MET A 216 5.78 9.93 -1.31
N SER A 217 5.14 10.62 -2.25
CA SER A 217 3.97 11.48 -2.01
C SER A 217 3.30 11.88 -3.31
N TYR A 218 2.10 12.47 -3.24
CA TYR A 218 1.48 13.06 -4.42
C TYR A 218 2.35 14.19 -5.01
N PRO A 219 2.57 14.24 -6.34
CA PRO A 219 3.38 15.29 -6.96
C PRO A 219 2.95 16.71 -6.56
N SER A 220 1.64 16.94 -6.48
CA SER A 220 1.05 18.25 -6.13
C SER A 220 1.40 18.81 -4.75
N ILE A 221 2.02 18.01 -3.85
CA ILE A 221 2.39 18.45 -2.49
C ILE A 221 3.90 18.41 -2.24
N ARG A 222 4.72 18.06 -3.24
CA ARG A 222 6.17 17.87 -3.08
C ARG A 222 6.90 19.17 -2.76
N THR A 223 6.48 20.31 -3.31
CA THR A 223 7.05 21.63 -2.99
C THR A 223 6.98 21.92 -1.49
N ARG A 224 5.80 21.77 -0.89
CA ARG A 224 5.59 21.97 0.55
C ARG A 224 6.39 20.98 1.40
N ILE A 225 6.43 19.70 1.01
CA ILE A 225 7.25 18.70 1.69
C ILE A 225 8.74 19.09 1.66
N THR A 226 9.21 19.63 0.52
CA THR A 226 10.59 20.12 0.36
C THR A 226 10.89 21.23 1.35
N GLU A 227 10.01 22.24 1.45
CA GLU A 227 10.14 23.33 2.42
C GLU A 227 10.21 22.82 3.86
N MET A 228 9.32 21.88 4.22
CA MET A 228 9.29 21.29 5.57
C MET A 228 10.59 20.59 5.96
N TYR A 229 11.18 19.80 5.04
CA TYR A 229 12.43 19.10 5.32
C TYR A 229 13.64 20.03 5.27
N ARG A 230 13.66 21.01 4.35
CA ARG A 230 14.74 22.02 4.28
C ARG A 230 14.82 22.86 5.55
N ALA A 231 13.68 23.14 6.20
CA ALA A 231 13.64 23.85 7.48
C ALA A 231 14.42 23.15 8.61
N VAL A 232 14.67 21.84 8.50
CA VAL A 232 15.50 21.07 9.44
C VAL A 232 16.84 20.62 8.84
N GLY A 233 17.26 21.22 7.71
CA GLY A 233 18.53 20.94 7.06
C GLY A 233 18.57 19.59 6.31
N LEU A 234 17.42 19.06 5.90
CA LEU A 234 17.31 17.84 5.10
C LEU A 234 16.82 18.18 3.69
N GLU A 235 17.41 17.52 2.68
CA GLU A 235 17.01 17.68 1.28
C GLU A 235 16.31 16.40 0.80
N PRO A 236 14.97 16.42 0.60
CA PRO A 236 14.25 15.25 0.13
C PRO A 236 14.46 15.02 -1.37
N THR A 237 14.62 13.77 -1.76
CA THR A 237 14.67 13.32 -3.15
C THR A 237 13.36 12.65 -3.53
N PHE A 238 12.82 13.00 -4.69
CA PHE A 238 11.60 12.43 -5.25
C PHE A 238 11.91 11.73 -6.58
N LEU A 239 11.11 10.73 -6.93
CA LEU A 239 11.06 10.21 -8.30
C LEU A 239 10.06 11.06 -9.08
N GLU A 240 10.53 11.80 -10.08
CA GLU A 240 9.68 12.67 -10.89
C GLU A 240 9.13 11.96 -12.13
N GLY A 241 8.07 12.54 -12.73
CA GLY A 241 7.54 12.07 -14.01
C GLY A 241 8.63 12.03 -15.09
N ASP A 242 9.47 13.06 -15.16
CA ASP A 242 10.55 13.17 -16.13
C ASP A 242 11.63 12.09 -15.94
N ASP A 243 11.89 11.66 -14.70
CA ASP A 243 12.78 10.52 -14.45
C ASP A 243 12.22 9.25 -15.06
N LEU A 244 10.91 9.01 -14.89
CA LEU A 244 10.22 7.84 -15.42
C LEU A 244 10.09 7.91 -16.95
N ASP A 245 9.82 9.08 -17.52
CA ASP A 245 9.79 9.28 -18.97
C ASP A 245 11.15 9.03 -19.59
N ALA A 246 12.22 9.57 -19.00
CA ALA A 246 13.58 9.33 -19.46
C ALA A 246 13.97 7.84 -19.43
N MET A 247 13.45 7.08 -18.46
CA MET A 247 13.72 5.65 -18.33
C MET A 247 12.84 4.77 -19.24
N MET A 248 11.59 5.14 -19.47
CA MET A 248 10.56 4.26 -20.06
C MET A 248 9.89 4.80 -21.32
N GLY A 249 10.05 6.10 -21.62
CA GLY A 249 9.35 6.83 -22.69
C GLY A 249 7.85 7.01 -22.46
N TYR A 250 7.37 6.75 -21.25
CA TYR A 250 5.97 6.90 -20.84
C TYR A 250 5.87 7.12 -19.33
N THR A 251 4.90 7.95 -18.92
CA THR A 251 4.63 8.25 -17.51
C THR A 251 3.20 7.87 -17.11
N SER A 252 3.06 7.25 -15.94
CA SER A 252 1.77 7.15 -15.27
C SER A 252 1.95 7.23 -13.77
N VAL A 253 0.97 7.81 -13.08
CA VAL A 253 0.99 7.93 -11.62
C VAL A 253 1.05 6.55 -10.96
N SER A 254 0.38 5.55 -11.53
CA SER A 254 0.42 4.17 -11.04
C SER A 254 1.80 3.54 -11.19
N LEU A 255 2.45 3.72 -12.34
CA LEU A 255 3.79 3.20 -12.57
C LEU A 255 4.81 3.90 -11.66
N LEU A 256 4.68 5.22 -11.51
CA LEU A 256 5.47 6.02 -10.57
C LEU A 256 5.38 5.41 -9.16
N GLY A 257 4.17 5.25 -8.63
CA GLY A 257 3.95 4.68 -7.29
C GLY A 257 4.56 3.29 -7.13
N LEU A 258 4.48 2.42 -8.14
CA LEU A 258 5.08 1.08 -8.08
C LEU A 258 6.61 1.10 -7.99
N VAL A 259 7.27 2.03 -8.69
CA VAL A 259 8.71 2.22 -8.62
C VAL A 259 9.10 2.87 -7.29
N GLU A 260 8.37 3.90 -6.84
CA GLU A 260 8.58 4.55 -5.53
C GLU A 260 8.46 3.56 -4.36
N GLU A 261 7.48 2.65 -4.41
CA GLU A 261 7.35 1.60 -3.42
C GLU A 261 8.57 0.68 -3.38
N GLU A 262 9.15 0.31 -4.52
CA GLU A 262 10.35 -0.54 -4.56
C GLU A 262 11.59 0.21 -4.05
N ILE A 263 11.71 1.50 -4.33
CA ILE A 263 12.72 2.36 -3.71
C ILE A 263 12.53 2.37 -2.19
N ALA A 264 11.29 2.45 -1.69
CA ALA A 264 11.00 2.44 -0.27
C ALA A 264 11.23 1.07 0.41
N VAL A 265 10.95 -0.03 -0.30
CA VAL A 265 11.22 -1.40 0.16
C VAL A 265 12.69 -1.58 0.49
N GLU A 266 13.59 -0.95 -0.26
CA GLU A 266 15.02 -1.15 -0.10
C GLU A 266 15.71 -0.18 0.88
N ALA A 267 14.98 0.78 1.45
CA ALA A 267 15.56 1.78 2.34
C ALA A 267 16.04 1.16 3.67
N ASP A 268 17.08 1.73 4.29
CA ASP A 268 17.55 1.27 5.60
C ASP A 268 16.50 1.49 6.70
N VAL A 269 15.71 2.56 6.56
CA VAL A 269 14.59 2.92 7.42
C VAL A 269 13.42 3.33 6.55
N PHE A 270 12.23 2.82 6.86
CA PHE A 270 10.99 3.21 6.21
C PHE A 270 10.02 3.84 7.22
N ILE A 271 9.47 5.01 6.89
CA ILE A 271 8.48 5.73 7.70
C ILE A 271 7.24 5.95 6.83
N GLY A 272 6.05 5.52 7.25
CA GLY A 272 4.86 5.64 6.39
C GLY A 272 3.58 6.01 7.13
N THR A 273 2.61 6.55 6.38
CA THR A 273 1.25 6.80 6.87
C THR A 273 0.54 5.47 7.17
N SER A 274 0.08 5.27 8.40
CA SER A 274 -0.56 4.01 8.86
C SER A 274 -1.83 3.59 8.12
N TYR A 275 -2.57 4.57 7.61
CA TYR A 275 -3.86 4.36 6.94
C TYR A 275 -3.75 4.18 5.43
N SER A 276 -2.53 4.18 4.87
CA SER A 276 -2.33 3.95 3.44
C SER A 276 -2.07 2.48 3.13
N SER A 277 -2.82 1.94 2.16
CA SER A 277 -2.59 0.61 1.59
C SER A 277 -1.19 0.45 1.00
N MET A 278 -0.63 1.49 0.35
CA MET A 278 0.74 1.46 -0.17
C MET A 278 1.79 1.33 0.94
N THR A 279 1.63 2.07 2.05
CA THR A 279 2.47 1.85 3.26
C THR A 279 2.34 0.41 3.74
N GLY A 280 1.11 -0.12 3.67
CA GLY A 280 0.80 -1.49 4.05
C GLY A 280 1.62 -2.51 3.26
N PHE A 281 1.54 -2.40 1.94
CA PHE A 281 2.27 -3.25 1.00
C PHE A 281 3.79 -3.15 1.19
N ILE A 282 4.36 -1.94 1.26
CA ILE A 282 5.80 -1.74 1.48
C ILE A 282 6.25 -2.43 2.78
N SER A 283 5.50 -2.25 3.86
CA SER A 283 5.83 -2.84 5.16
C SER A 283 5.81 -4.38 5.11
N GLN A 284 4.81 -4.96 4.45
CA GLN A 284 4.72 -6.41 4.27
C GLN A 284 5.88 -6.98 3.47
N VAL A 285 6.20 -6.36 2.34
CA VAL A 285 7.32 -6.81 1.49
C VAL A 285 8.63 -6.71 2.28
N ARG A 286 8.84 -5.64 3.05
CA ARG A 286 10.02 -5.49 3.92
C ARG A 286 10.08 -6.53 5.04
N THR A 287 8.95 -6.83 5.67
CA THR A 287 8.89 -7.89 6.70
C THR A 287 9.19 -9.25 6.09
N ALA A 288 8.59 -9.60 4.95
CA ALA A 288 8.84 -10.87 4.27
C ALA A 288 10.28 -11.00 3.77
N LYS A 289 10.87 -9.91 3.26
CA LYS A 289 12.21 -9.91 2.65
C LYS A 289 13.34 -9.93 3.68
N TYR A 290 13.19 -9.19 4.78
CA TYR A 290 14.28 -8.97 5.73
C TYR A 290 14.02 -9.52 7.14
N GLY A 291 12.87 -10.16 7.38
CA GLY A 291 12.47 -10.59 8.73
C GLY A 291 12.23 -9.41 9.68
N THR A 292 11.82 -8.26 9.13
CA THR A 292 11.74 -6.99 9.85
C THR A 292 10.74 -7.02 11.02
N THR A 293 11.17 -6.60 12.21
CA THR A 293 10.30 -6.29 13.35
C THR A 293 9.59 -4.96 13.14
N LEU A 294 8.25 -4.97 13.08
CA LEU A 294 7.46 -3.75 12.98
C LEU A 294 7.46 -3.00 14.33
N VAL A 295 7.79 -1.70 14.31
CA VAL A 295 7.61 -0.85 15.50
C VAL A 295 6.45 0.13 15.24
N GLN A 296 5.26 -0.23 15.71
CA GLN A 296 4.11 0.68 15.69
C GLN A 296 4.18 1.62 16.91
N ARG A 297 4.69 2.84 16.72
CA ARG A 297 4.70 3.85 17.79
C ARG A 297 3.32 4.51 17.90
N ARG A 298 2.53 4.07 18.89
CA ARG A 298 1.55 4.96 19.54
C ARG A 298 2.36 5.91 20.44
N HIS A 299 1.91 7.15 20.67
CA HIS A 299 2.62 8.12 21.53
C HIS A 299 2.74 7.67 23.00
N VAL A 300 3.52 6.62 23.33
CA VAL A 300 4.17 6.36 24.63
C VAL A 300 5.33 5.38 24.36
N GLY A 301 6.53 5.68 24.83
CA GLY A 301 7.78 5.03 24.41
C GLY A 301 8.02 3.61 24.93
N VAL A 302 8.65 2.77 24.09
CA VAL A 302 9.45 1.56 24.46
C VAL A 302 10.53 1.28 23.38
N LYS A 303 11.58 0.58 23.81
CA LYS A 303 12.88 0.19 23.21
C LYS A 303 12.85 -0.43 21.79
N ILE A 304 13.97 -0.22 21.07
CA ILE A 304 14.26 -0.65 19.68
C ILE A 304 15.44 -1.64 19.69
N GLU A 305 15.22 -2.89 19.30
CA GLU A 305 16.27 -3.87 18.96
C GLU A 305 16.36 -4.15 17.45
N VAL A 306 17.50 -4.68 17.03
CA VAL A 306 18.21 -4.44 15.76
C VAL A 306 17.62 -5.15 14.53
N GLY A 307 17.56 -4.44 13.39
CA GLY A 307 17.15 -4.91 12.06
C GLY A 307 16.57 -3.74 11.25
N ILE A 308 16.54 -3.78 9.91
CA ILE A 308 15.96 -2.74 9.02
C ILE A 308 14.64 -2.23 9.61
N GLU A 309 14.45 -0.91 9.79
CA GLU A 309 13.36 -0.39 10.63
C GLU A 309 12.12 -0.01 9.79
N VAL A 310 10.92 -0.33 10.28
CA VAL A 310 9.64 0.19 9.79
C VAL A 310 8.95 0.95 10.92
N VAL A 311 8.79 2.26 10.74
CA VAL A 311 8.05 3.13 11.65
C VAL A 311 6.72 3.50 11.01
N VAL A 312 5.63 2.98 11.56
CA VAL A 312 4.29 3.33 11.12
C VAL A 312 3.76 4.46 12.00
N VAL A 313 3.51 5.64 11.40
CA VAL A 313 3.00 6.80 12.12
C VAL A 313 1.47 6.74 12.12
N ALA A 314 0.89 6.48 13.30
CA ALA A 314 -0.55 6.59 13.54
C ALA A 314 -0.89 7.92 14.23
N GLY A 315 -1.90 8.63 13.73
CA GLY A 315 -2.54 9.72 14.45
C GLY A 315 -3.41 9.15 15.58
N ALA A 316 -3.34 9.74 16.78
CA ALA A 316 -4.12 9.31 17.93
C ALA A 316 -5.64 9.43 17.67
N LEU A 317 -6.36 8.34 17.87
CA LEU A 317 -7.83 8.32 17.99
C LEU A 317 -8.16 8.30 19.48
N PHE A 318 -8.64 9.42 20.02
CA PHE A 318 -9.50 9.38 21.20
C PHE A 318 -10.95 9.21 20.72
N SER A 319 -11.39 7.96 20.61
CA SER A 319 -12.82 7.64 20.65
C SER A 319 -13.16 7.31 22.10
N ARG A 320 -14.00 8.14 22.73
CA ARG A 320 -14.44 8.03 24.14
C ARG A 320 -15.34 6.81 24.44
N HIS A 321 -15.38 5.77 23.60
CA HIS A 321 -16.32 4.65 23.74
C HIS A 321 -15.68 3.26 23.86
N SER A 322 -14.38 3.14 24.14
CA SER A 322 -13.75 1.80 24.31
C SER A 322 -12.81 1.66 25.53
N VAL A 323 -12.96 2.50 26.57
CA VAL A 323 -12.16 2.43 27.81
C VAL A 323 -12.79 1.51 28.87
N LYS A 324 -13.25 0.30 28.49
CA LYS A 324 -13.84 -0.62 29.49
C LYS A 324 -13.41 -2.09 29.45
N SER A 325 -12.40 -2.48 28.67
CA SER A 325 -12.04 -3.91 28.58
C SER A 325 -10.55 -4.24 28.60
N LEU A 326 -9.71 -3.43 29.23
CA LEU A 326 -8.28 -3.73 29.43
C LEU A 326 -7.86 -3.45 30.88
N ILE A 327 -8.52 -4.13 31.80
CA ILE A 327 -8.01 -4.42 33.16
C ILE A 327 -8.31 -5.91 33.39
N ASN A 328 -7.31 -6.63 33.90
CA ASN A 328 -7.23 -8.07 34.15
C ASN A 328 -6.70 -8.91 32.98
N LEU A 329 -5.40 -9.18 33.03
CA LEU A 329 -4.81 -10.52 32.88
C LEU A 329 -3.28 -10.41 33.07
N HIS A 330 -2.85 -10.42 34.33
CA HIS A 330 -1.57 -10.97 34.81
C HIS A 330 -1.63 -10.99 36.35
N GLN A 331 -2.23 -12.05 36.86
CA GLN A 331 -1.81 -12.69 38.10
C GLN A 331 -1.70 -14.16 37.74
N ASP A 332 -0.46 -14.62 37.60
CA ASP A 332 0.04 -15.86 38.20
C ASP A 332 1.57 -15.79 38.09
N GLU A 333 2.17 -15.62 39.27
CA GLU A 333 3.58 -15.60 39.69
C GLU A 333 4.50 -14.42 39.30
#